data_AF-A0AAJ6E9Y3-F1
#
_entry.id   AF-A0AAJ6E9Y3-F1
#
_cell.length_a   1.000
_cell.length_b   1.000
_cell.length_c   1.000
_cell.angle_alpha   90.00
_cell.angle_beta   90.00
_cell.angle_gamma   90.00
#
_symmetry.space_group_name_H-M   'P 1'
#
loop_
_entity.id
_entity.type
_entity.pdbx_description
1 polymer ?
#
loop_
_entity_poly.entity_id
_entity_poly.type
_entity_poly.pdbx_seq_one_letter_code
_entity_poly.pdbx_strand_id
1 'polypeptide(L)'
;MSRLPVVRRLRRHLAHFAAAEQGNVAVIFAIMLFPTIYLLGMALDYTQAQRRQSQLNAAADAAAIAAVTPSMMSQSTTVAQTTATNIFNATANAIAGSLTGTPNLTVTVGNVGLVRTATVSYTANSTNNFPSLLGAPAWPIKGAATASASGAPNINFYLLLDDSPSMGIAATSTDIANLITATKNQPSGSANCAFACHEAHPNLDSGASSTTKDNLTIARNNNITLRIDLVAQATASLMSTALATEATQNNTYKAAIYTFDYGFNTIYAPSGLPSADLSTAAIQAANNISLLTVDHQNCVISGSCTTDYGTDIENALTKVNALMPTPGGGTNQTGDTPQEVVFLVTDGVDDKIVSFSSSCSGTPIAVGSKYRCQQPINTSICTTIKNRGIRIAVLYTEYLPLPTNSWYNTYIAPFNNPSSSTGQIAQNAQSCASPGLFYDVQSGGDITAALKALFLKVVQTAPHLTN
;
A
#
# COMPACT_ATOMS: atom_id res chain seq x y z
N MET A 1 56.39 98.43 20.18
CA MET A 1 54.97 98.15 19.89
C MET A 1 54.87 97.04 18.85
N SER A 2 54.88 95.80 19.30
CA SER A 2 55.01 94.56 18.51
C SER A 2 53.63 93.98 18.17
N ARG A 3 53.20 94.10 16.91
CA ARG A 3 51.96 93.46 16.44
C ARG A 3 52.24 91.99 16.11
N LEU A 4 51.61 91.10 16.89
CA LEU A 4 51.84 89.66 16.93
C LEU A 4 51.56 88.96 15.58
N PRO A 5 52.53 88.22 14.99
CA PRO A 5 52.37 87.50 13.72
C PRO A 5 51.34 86.35 13.77
N VAL A 6 50.96 85.90 14.97
CA VAL A 6 49.94 84.86 15.21
C VAL A 6 48.55 85.31 14.75
N VAL A 7 48.18 86.57 15.02
CA VAL A 7 46.85 87.11 14.66
C VAL A 7 46.67 87.19 13.14
N ARG A 8 47.76 87.44 12.42
CA ARG A 8 47.76 87.55 10.95
C ARG A 8 47.69 86.17 10.27
N ARG A 9 48.30 85.12 10.86
CA ARG A 9 48.15 83.73 10.40
C ARG A 9 46.75 83.19 10.66
N LEU A 10 46.17 83.45 11.84
CA LEU A 10 44.79 83.05 12.17
C LEU A 10 43.78 83.70 11.22
N ARG A 11 43.92 85.01 10.96
CA ARG A 11 43.08 85.73 10.00
C ARG A 11 43.19 85.17 8.57
N ARG A 12 44.37 84.73 8.15
CA ARG A 12 44.57 84.16 6.80
C ARG A 12 43.96 82.78 6.67
N HIS A 13 44.01 81.94 7.71
CA HIS A 13 43.32 80.65 7.74
C HIS A 13 41.79 80.81 7.83
N LEU A 14 41.29 81.77 8.63
CA LEU A 14 39.86 82.08 8.69
C LEU A 14 39.34 82.68 7.37
N ALA A 15 40.13 83.51 6.70
CA ALA A 15 39.79 84.04 5.37
C ALA A 15 39.82 82.95 4.29
N HIS A 16 40.77 82.00 4.35
CA HIS A 16 40.75 80.82 3.47
C HIS A 16 39.57 79.88 3.76
N PHE A 17 39.15 79.74 5.01
CA PHE A 17 37.95 78.98 5.38
C PHE A 17 36.67 79.67 4.88
N ALA A 18 36.58 81.01 5.02
CA ALA A 18 35.45 81.80 4.54
C ALA A 18 35.38 81.93 3.01
N ALA A 19 36.53 81.86 2.31
CA ALA A 19 36.61 81.88 0.85
C ALA A 19 36.61 80.47 0.21
N ALA A 20 36.53 79.41 1.02
CA ALA A 20 36.47 78.05 0.51
C ALA A 20 35.06 77.73 0.00
N GLU A 21 34.88 77.71 -1.32
CA GLU A 21 33.65 77.27 -1.99
C GLU A 21 33.32 75.78 -1.75
N GLN A 22 34.24 75.05 -1.13
CA GLN A 22 34.06 73.66 -0.68
C GLN A 22 33.32 73.55 0.67
N GLY A 23 32.98 74.65 1.34
CA GLY A 23 32.22 74.65 2.61
C GLY A 23 30.82 74.03 2.47
N ASN A 24 30.23 74.08 1.27
CA ASN A 24 28.95 73.44 0.97
C ASN A 24 29.03 71.91 1.13
N VAL A 25 30.19 71.31 0.86
CA VAL A 25 30.44 69.87 1.04
C VAL A 25 30.35 69.49 2.51
N ALA A 26 30.94 70.29 3.41
CA ALA A 26 30.89 70.04 4.85
C ALA A 26 29.47 70.17 5.42
N VAL A 27 28.69 71.15 4.94
CA VAL A 27 27.30 71.36 5.36
C VAL A 27 26.39 70.23 4.83
N ILE A 28 26.49 69.87 3.55
CA ILE A 28 25.73 68.75 2.96
C ILE A 28 26.13 67.43 3.63
N PHE A 29 27.42 67.21 3.89
CA PHE A 29 27.91 66.05 4.64
C PHE A 29 27.31 65.97 6.04
N ALA A 30 27.33 67.07 6.80
CA ALA A 30 26.76 67.12 8.14
C ALA A 30 25.24 66.86 8.15
N ILE A 31 24.50 67.38 7.16
CA ILE A 31 23.05 67.14 7.04
C ILE A 31 22.77 65.69 6.62
N MET A 32 23.55 65.12 5.68
CA MET A 32 23.40 63.74 5.21
C MET A 32 23.87 62.70 6.22
N LEU A 33 24.73 63.07 7.18
CA LEU A 33 25.26 62.17 8.20
C LEU A 33 24.14 61.60 9.08
N PHE A 34 23.14 62.40 9.45
CA PHE A 34 22.03 61.96 10.28
C PHE A 34 21.13 60.90 9.60
N PRO A 35 20.57 61.14 8.39
CA PRO A 35 19.74 60.14 7.72
C PRO A 35 20.53 58.90 7.31
N THR A 36 21.82 59.02 6.98
CA THR A 36 22.65 57.84 6.65
C THR A 36 22.92 56.97 7.86
N ILE A 37 23.29 57.53 9.01
CA ILE A 37 23.44 56.77 10.26
C ILE A 37 22.12 56.13 10.69
N TYR A 38 21.00 56.87 10.56
CA TYR A 38 19.66 56.34 10.82
C TYR A 38 19.35 55.10 9.97
N LEU A 39 19.55 55.20 8.65
CA LEU A 39 19.31 54.09 7.73
C LEU A 39 20.25 52.90 7.99
N LEU A 40 21.51 53.15 8.35
CA LEU A 40 22.47 52.10 8.72
C LEU A 40 22.04 51.36 10.00
N GLY A 41 21.62 52.08 11.05
CA GLY A 41 21.09 51.48 12.27
C GLY A 41 19.85 50.62 12.00
N MET A 42 18.91 51.14 11.20
CA MET A 42 17.72 50.42 10.79
C MET A 42 18.05 49.15 9.97
N ALA A 43 19.01 49.24 9.04
CA ALA A 43 19.42 48.11 8.22
C ALA A 43 20.07 46.98 9.05
N LEU A 44 20.88 47.34 10.06
CA LEU A 44 21.50 46.37 10.98
C LEU A 44 20.43 45.67 11.83
N ASP A 45 19.51 46.42 12.43
CA ASP A 45 18.44 45.85 13.26
C ASP A 45 17.48 44.99 12.43
N TYR A 46 17.17 45.38 11.19
CA TYR A 46 16.40 44.57 10.25
C TYR A 46 17.10 43.26 9.90
N THR A 47 18.38 43.33 9.56
CA THR A 47 19.15 42.13 9.21
C THR A 47 19.22 41.16 10.40
N GLN A 48 19.36 41.66 11.62
CA GLN A 48 19.35 40.84 12.84
C GLN A 48 17.96 40.26 13.13
N ALA A 49 16.89 41.04 12.96
CA ALA A 49 15.53 40.55 13.11
C ALA A 49 15.22 39.43 12.12
N GLN A 50 15.61 39.60 10.85
CA GLN A 50 15.45 38.57 9.81
C GLN A 50 16.26 37.31 10.12
N ARG A 51 17.51 37.46 10.58
CA ARG A 51 18.34 36.32 11.01
C ARG A 51 17.68 35.53 12.16
N ARG A 52 17.15 36.22 13.16
CA ARG A 52 16.44 35.60 14.29
C ARG A 52 15.14 34.93 13.86
N GLN A 53 14.40 35.55 12.95
CA GLN A 53 13.20 34.94 12.36
C GLN A 53 13.55 33.65 11.60
N SER A 54 14.63 33.65 10.82
CA SER A 54 15.13 32.43 10.16
C SER A 54 15.51 31.34 11.16
N GLN A 55 16.15 31.69 12.27
CA GLN A 55 16.49 30.73 13.34
C GLN A 55 15.26 30.16 14.05
N LEU A 56 14.24 30.98 14.34
CA LEU A 56 12.99 30.51 14.92
C LEU A 56 12.13 29.71 13.92
N ASN A 57 12.19 30.03 12.63
CA ASN A 57 11.59 29.20 11.58
C ASN A 57 12.24 27.82 11.55
N ALA A 58 13.57 27.74 11.58
CA ALA A 58 14.26 26.45 11.67
C ALA A 58 13.89 25.66 12.96
N ALA A 59 13.66 26.35 14.08
CA ALA A 59 13.14 25.72 15.29
C ALA A 59 11.70 25.19 15.13
N ALA A 60 10.83 25.94 14.44
CA ALA A 60 9.46 25.52 14.13
C ALA A 60 9.45 24.31 13.18
N ASP A 61 10.30 24.31 12.16
CA ASP A 61 10.45 23.20 11.21
C ASP A 61 10.92 21.92 11.93
N ALA A 62 11.96 22.03 12.75
CA ALA A 62 12.47 20.91 13.54
C ALA A 62 11.40 20.35 14.48
N ALA A 63 10.63 21.21 15.12
CA ALA A 63 9.53 20.82 16.01
C ALA A 63 8.38 20.13 15.25
N ALA A 64 7.98 20.67 14.10
CA ALA A 64 6.92 20.09 13.28
C ALA A 64 7.31 18.69 12.79
N ILE A 65 8.54 18.53 12.27
CA ILE A 65 9.06 17.23 11.83
C ILE A 65 9.15 16.24 12.99
N ALA A 66 9.61 16.68 14.17
CA ALA A 66 9.73 15.82 15.35
C ALA A 66 8.40 15.15 15.73
N ALA A 67 7.29 15.88 15.65
CA ALA A 67 5.94 15.37 15.98
C ALA A 67 5.40 14.31 15.00
N VAL A 68 5.98 14.18 13.80
CA VAL A 68 5.53 13.25 12.76
C VAL A 68 6.57 12.17 12.43
N THR A 69 7.63 12.05 13.22
CA THR A 69 8.61 10.94 13.11
C THR A 69 7.93 9.58 13.30
N PRO A 70 8.48 8.47 12.74
CA PRO A 70 7.90 7.14 12.90
C PRO A 70 7.68 6.75 14.38
N SER A 71 8.59 7.13 15.28
CA SER A 71 8.44 6.89 16.71
C SER A 71 7.35 7.74 17.36
N MET A 72 7.08 8.96 16.88
CA MET A 72 5.97 9.76 17.37
C MET A 72 4.63 9.35 16.76
N MET A 73 4.61 8.79 15.54
CA MET A 73 3.39 8.26 14.92
C MET A 73 2.74 7.12 15.73
N SER A 74 3.52 6.38 16.54
CA SER A 74 3.01 5.37 17.47
C SER A 74 2.53 5.91 18.82
N GLN A 75 2.76 7.19 19.09
CA GLN A 75 2.37 7.85 20.34
C GLN A 75 1.08 8.65 20.18
N SER A 76 0.44 9.02 21.30
CA SER A 76 -0.72 9.90 21.29
C SER A 76 -0.37 11.28 20.73
N THR A 77 -1.38 12.00 20.20
CA THR A 77 -1.19 13.38 19.71
C THR A 77 -0.68 14.31 20.83
N THR A 78 -1.10 14.08 22.08
CA THR A 78 -0.61 14.80 23.26
C THR A 78 0.89 14.60 23.49
N VAL A 79 1.39 13.38 23.36
CA VAL A 79 2.83 13.09 23.50
C VAL A 79 3.61 13.74 22.36
N ALA A 80 3.14 13.62 21.12
CA ALA A 80 3.77 14.26 19.96
C ALA A 80 3.79 15.80 20.06
N GLN A 81 2.70 16.41 20.54
CA GLN A 81 2.61 17.85 20.80
C GLN A 81 3.61 18.31 21.88
N THR A 82 3.75 17.51 22.94
CA THR A 82 4.73 17.77 24.01
C THR A 82 6.16 17.67 23.48
N THR A 83 6.46 16.65 22.67
CA THR A 83 7.78 16.48 22.03
C THR A 83 8.12 17.67 21.12
N ALA A 84 7.20 18.09 20.24
CA ALA A 84 7.41 19.26 19.38
C ALA A 84 7.66 20.53 20.20
N THR A 85 6.89 20.73 21.27
CA THR A 85 7.08 21.87 22.19
C THR A 85 8.48 21.88 22.80
N ASN A 86 8.96 20.72 23.26
CA ASN A 86 10.29 20.59 23.85
C ASN A 86 11.41 20.83 22.82
N ILE A 87 11.26 20.31 21.59
CA ILE A 87 12.22 20.52 20.48
C ILE A 87 12.29 22.00 20.12
N PHE A 88 11.14 22.67 19.97
CA PHE A 88 11.10 24.10 19.67
C PHE A 88 11.83 24.90 20.75
N ASN A 89 11.49 24.68 22.02
CA ASN A 89 12.08 25.40 23.15
C ASN A 89 13.60 25.16 23.23
N ALA A 90 14.05 23.91 23.07
CA ALA A 90 15.46 23.57 23.07
C ALA A 90 16.23 24.28 21.95
N THR A 91 15.65 24.37 20.76
CA THR A 91 16.27 25.02 19.59
C THR A 91 16.25 26.54 19.70
N ALA A 92 15.12 27.12 20.15
CA ALA A 92 14.94 28.54 20.35
C ALA A 92 15.79 29.11 21.49
N ASN A 93 16.14 28.29 22.50
CA ASN A 93 17.00 28.69 23.61
C ASN A 93 18.38 29.20 23.16
N ALA A 94 18.90 28.75 22.00
CA ALA A 94 20.17 29.21 21.45
C ALA A 94 20.20 30.72 21.16
N ILE A 95 19.03 31.37 21.02
CA ILE A 95 18.91 32.79 20.70
C ILE A 95 18.11 33.58 21.75
N ALA A 96 17.79 32.98 22.89
CA ALA A 96 16.97 33.60 23.93
C ALA A 96 17.52 34.96 24.40
N GLY A 97 18.84 35.10 24.53
CA GLY A 97 19.48 36.37 24.92
C GLY A 97 19.37 37.50 23.88
N SER A 98 18.88 37.21 22.68
CA SER A 98 18.66 38.17 21.60
C SER A 98 17.19 38.51 21.36
N LEU A 99 16.29 38.02 22.23
CA LEU A 99 14.86 38.25 22.20
C LEU A 99 14.42 39.01 23.46
N THR A 100 13.31 39.73 23.38
CA THR A 100 12.66 40.29 24.56
C THR A 100 11.60 39.32 25.06
N GLY A 101 11.90 38.59 26.12
CA GLY A 101 11.03 37.57 26.69
C GLY A 101 11.04 36.25 25.93
N THR A 102 10.17 35.33 26.35
CA THR A 102 10.01 34.01 25.72
C THR A 102 9.08 34.08 24.51
N PRO A 103 9.39 33.40 23.39
CA PRO A 103 8.45 33.25 22.29
C PRO A 103 7.10 32.70 22.75
N ASN A 104 6.01 33.26 22.25
CA ASN A 104 4.68 32.69 22.41
C ASN A 104 4.50 31.60 21.35
N LEU A 105 4.40 30.36 21.79
CA LEU A 105 4.36 29.16 20.95
C LEU A 105 2.96 28.54 20.97
N THR A 106 2.45 28.17 19.80
CA THR A 106 1.26 27.35 19.63
C THR A 106 1.59 26.12 18.79
N VAL A 107 1.43 24.94 19.38
CA VAL A 107 1.60 23.65 18.71
C VAL A 107 0.24 22.96 18.63
N THR A 108 -0.15 22.52 17.45
CA THR A 108 -1.37 21.75 17.22
C THR A 108 -1.01 20.47 16.49
N VAL A 109 -1.38 19.32 17.05
CA VAL A 109 -1.20 18.01 16.43
C VAL A 109 -2.55 17.31 16.33
N GLY A 110 -2.94 16.95 15.11
CA GLY A 110 -4.21 16.30 14.82
C GLY A 110 -4.03 15.10 13.92
N ASN A 111 -4.93 14.12 14.05
CA ASN A 111 -5.00 12.97 13.15
C ASN A 111 -6.30 13.05 12.35
N VAL A 112 -6.21 12.85 11.04
CA VAL A 112 -7.36 12.62 10.14
C VAL A 112 -7.11 11.29 9.44
N GLY A 113 -7.84 10.25 9.86
CA GLY A 113 -7.51 8.88 9.47
C GLY A 113 -6.08 8.52 9.86
N LEU A 114 -5.31 8.00 8.91
CA LEU A 114 -3.91 7.59 9.10
C LEU A 114 -2.92 8.76 9.09
N VAL A 115 -3.35 9.94 8.64
CA VAL A 115 -2.49 11.10 8.49
C VAL A 115 -2.47 11.89 9.80
N ARG A 116 -1.27 12.08 10.34
CA ARG A 116 -1.02 13.05 11.39
C ARG A 116 -0.48 14.33 10.76
N THR A 117 -1.01 15.46 11.20
CA THR A 117 -0.53 16.79 10.84
C THR A 117 -0.14 17.53 12.12
N ALA A 118 1.09 18.05 12.15
CA ALA A 118 1.61 18.90 13.20
C ALA A 118 1.81 20.31 12.65
N THR A 119 1.22 21.32 13.29
CA THR A 119 1.42 22.74 12.97
C THR A 119 2.04 23.42 14.18
N VAL A 120 3.18 24.06 13.97
CA VAL A 120 3.93 24.82 14.97
C VAL A 120 3.96 26.27 14.55
N SER A 121 3.45 27.17 15.37
CA SER A 121 3.47 28.61 15.11
C SER A 121 4.01 29.37 16.31
N TYR A 122 4.70 30.48 16.05
CA TYR A 122 5.28 31.29 17.11
C TYR A 122 5.14 32.79 16.82
N THR A 123 5.12 33.58 17.89
CA THR A 123 5.40 35.02 17.85
C THR A 123 6.49 35.35 18.86
N ALA A 124 7.40 36.24 18.50
CA ALA A 124 8.49 36.69 19.36
C ALA A 124 8.86 38.14 19.06
N ASN A 125 9.65 38.75 19.92
CA ASN A 125 10.11 40.12 19.77
C ASN A 125 11.65 40.12 19.72
N SER A 126 12.20 40.55 18.59
CA SER A 126 13.64 40.66 18.33
C SER A 126 14.19 41.93 18.95
N THR A 127 15.16 41.82 19.87
CA THR A 127 15.78 42.97 20.54
C THR A 127 16.55 43.84 19.54
N ASN A 128 16.27 45.13 19.49
CA ASN A 128 16.97 46.07 18.61
C ASN A 128 18.25 46.59 19.28
N ASN A 129 19.33 46.74 18.51
CA ASN A 129 20.60 47.30 18.97
C ASN A 129 20.56 48.84 19.02
N PHE A 130 19.68 49.48 18.25
CA PHE A 130 19.53 50.95 18.21
C PHE A 130 18.12 51.43 18.63
N PRO A 131 17.64 51.07 19.83
CA PRO A 131 16.24 51.30 20.23
C PRO A 131 15.89 52.79 20.38
N SER A 132 16.84 53.62 20.80
CA SER A 132 16.67 55.07 20.94
C SER A 132 16.64 55.82 19.61
N LEU A 133 17.33 55.30 18.59
CA LEU A 133 17.34 55.84 17.24
C LEU A 133 16.04 55.48 16.50
N LEU A 134 15.53 54.28 16.74
CA LEU A 134 14.36 53.73 16.04
C LEU A 134 13.02 53.99 16.76
N GLY A 135 13.04 54.45 18.02
CA GLY A 135 11.84 54.65 18.83
C GLY A 135 11.09 53.36 19.20
N ALA A 136 11.67 52.19 18.90
CA ALA A 136 11.09 50.88 19.17
C ALA A 136 12.14 49.96 19.82
N PRO A 137 11.89 49.45 21.04
CA PRO A 137 12.86 48.62 21.75
C PRO A 137 13.06 47.22 21.13
N ALA A 138 12.07 46.74 20.39
CA ALA A 138 12.10 45.44 19.72
C ALA A 138 11.18 45.44 18.50
N TRP A 139 11.44 44.53 17.56
CA TRP A 139 10.57 44.29 16.41
C TRP A 139 9.88 42.94 16.49
N PRO A 140 8.56 42.88 16.21
CA PRO A 140 7.83 41.62 16.24
C PRO A 140 8.23 40.74 15.05
N ILE A 141 8.48 39.48 15.34
CA ILE A 141 8.71 38.41 14.37
C ILE A 141 7.74 37.27 14.61
N LYS A 142 7.35 36.59 13.54
CA LYS A 142 6.41 35.47 13.59
C LYS A 142 6.73 34.47 12.50
N GLY A 143 6.32 33.23 12.70
CA GLY A 143 6.47 32.17 11.74
C GLY A 143 5.58 30.99 12.07
N ALA A 144 5.42 30.10 11.09
CA ALA A 144 4.74 28.84 11.25
C ALA A 144 5.37 27.79 10.34
N ALA A 145 5.30 26.53 10.78
CA ALA A 145 5.73 25.35 10.07
C ALA A 145 4.68 24.25 10.22
N THR A 146 4.43 23.50 9.15
CA THR A 146 3.51 22.37 9.16
C THR A 146 4.22 21.14 8.60
N ALA A 147 4.05 20.00 9.25
CA ALA A 147 4.54 18.72 8.78
C ALA A 147 3.43 17.66 8.89
N SER A 148 3.43 16.70 7.96
CA SER A 148 2.49 15.58 7.95
C SER A 148 3.18 14.26 7.64
N ALA A 149 2.67 13.18 8.24
CA ALA A 149 3.05 11.82 7.91
C ALA A 149 1.84 10.89 7.99
N SER A 150 1.84 9.81 7.21
CA SER A 150 0.83 8.76 7.27
C SER A 150 1.39 7.53 7.97
N GLY A 151 0.60 6.95 8.88
CA GLY A 151 0.85 5.62 9.42
C GLY A 151 0.46 4.52 8.42
N ALA A 152 0.93 3.30 8.67
CA ALA A 152 0.39 2.12 8.00
C ALA A 152 -0.93 1.71 8.67
N PRO A 153 -1.93 1.26 7.90
CA PRO A 153 -3.20 0.85 8.47
C PRO A 153 -3.14 -0.52 9.12
N ASN A 154 -3.96 -0.72 10.15
CA ASN A 154 -4.42 -2.04 10.59
C ASN A 154 -5.28 -2.65 9.48
N ILE A 155 -4.98 -3.89 9.07
CA ILE A 155 -5.70 -4.56 7.97
C ILE A 155 -6.08 -5.98 8.37
N ASN A 156 -7.33 -6.33 8.11
CA ASN A 156 -7.81 -7.70 8.06
C ASN A 156 -7.74 -8.22 6.62
N PHE A 157 -6.96 -9.27 6.40
CA PHE A 157 -6.80 -9.95 5.13
C PHE A 157 -7.67 -11.21 5.08
N TYR A 158 -8.40 -11.37 3.98
CA TYR A 158 -9.17 -12.57 3.67
C TYR A 158 -8.59 -13.15 2.38
N LEU A 159 -7.80 -14.20 2.52
CA LEU A 159 -7.22 -14.88 1.40
C LEU A 159 -8.24 -15.88 0.88
N LEU A 160 -8.60 -15.73 -0.40
CA LEU A 160 -9.53 -16.58 -1.11
C LEU A 160 -8.78 -17.20 -2.29
N LEU A 161 -8.39 -18.45 -2.11
CA LEU A 161 -7.42 -19.13 -2.96
C LEU A 161 -8.13 -20.22 -3.76
N ASP A 162 -8.02 -20.16 -5.08
CA ASP A 162 -8.56 -21.18 -5.96
C ASP A 162 -7.81 -22.50 -5.73
N ASP A 163 -8.53 -23.56 -5.38
CA ASP A 163 -8.02 -24.93 -5.28
C ASP A 163 -8.74 -25.90 -6.24
N SER A 164 -9.48 -25.34 -7.21
CA SER A 164 -10.17 -26.11 -8.24
C SER A 164 -9.19 -26.90 -9.14
N PRO A 165 -9.66 -27.91 -9.90
CA PRO A 165 -8.80 -28.77 -10.71
C PRO A 165 -7.87 -28.03 -11.69
N SER A 166 -8.24 -26.83 -12.16
CA SER A 166 -7.38 -26.02 -13.05
C SER A 166 -6.09 -25.55 -12.38
N MET A 167 -6.08 -25.46 -11.04
CA MET A 167 -4.90 -25.14 -10.24
C MET A 167 -3.93 -26.32 -10.11
N GLY A 168 -4.33 -27.50 -10.61
CA GLY A 168 -3.50 -28.70 -10.72
C GLY A 168 -2.57 -28.71 -11.92
N ILE A 169 -2.50 -27.63 -12.70
CA ILE A 169 -1.53 -27.53 -13.79
C ILE A 169 -0.10 -27.51 -13.28
N ALA A 170 0.80 -28.18 -13.98
CA ALA A 170 2.23 -28.10 -13.73
C ALA A 170 2.74 -26.65 -13.82
N ALA A 171 3.61 -26.26 -12.88
CA ALA A 171 3.93 -24.86 -12.59
C ALA A 171 4.76 -24.15 -13.66
N THR A 172 5.70 -24.88 -14.28
CA THR A 172 6.62 -24.34 -15.29
C THR A 172 6.48 -25.07 -16.62
N SER A 173 6.99 -24.50 -17.72
CA SER A 173 6.99 -25.19 -19.03
C SER A 173 7.74 -26.54 -18.98
N THR A 174 8.80 -26.61 -18.17
CA THR A 174 9.54 -27.87 -17.93
C THR A 174 8.68 -28.88 -17.18
N ASP A 175 8.01 -28.46 -16.10
CA ASP A 175 7.11 -29.32 -15.34
C ASP A 175 5.93 -29.80 -16.18
N ILE A 176 5.38 -28.94 -17.05
CA ILE A 176 4.32 -29.28 -18.00
C ILE A 176 4.79 -30.39 -18.95
N ALA A 177 5.96 -30.23 -19.56
CA ALA A 177 6.52 -31.25 -20.45
C ALA A 177 6.79 -32.58 -19.71
N ASN A 178 7.28 -32.49 -18.48
CA ASN A 178 7.53 -33.65 -17.63
C ASN A 178 6.22 -34.37 -17.28
N LEU A 179 5.16 -33.63 -16.95
CA LEU A 179 3.88 -34.23 -16.56
C LEU A 179 3.18 -34.88 -17.75
N ILE A 180 3.17 -34.22 -18.92
CA ILE A 180 2.66 -34.81 -20.17
C ILE A 180 3.41 -36.12 -20.48
N THR A 181 4.73 -36.13 -20.31
CA THR A 181 5.56 -37.32 -20.55
C THR A 181 5.26 -38.43 -19.54
N ALA A 182 5.12 -38.08 -18.25
CA ALA A 182 4.83 -39.03 -17.18
C ALA A 182 3.42 -39.63 -17.28
N THR A 183 2.46 -38.88 -17.83
CA THR A 183 1.06 -39.28 -18.00
C THR A 183 0.77 -39.90 -19.38
N LYS A 184 1.76 -40.11 -20.25
CA LYS A 184 1.54 -40.63 -21.62
C LYS A 184 0.81 -41.98 -21.69
N ASN A 185 0.92 -42.80 -20.64
CA ASN A 185 0.32 -44.14 -20.55
C ASN A 185 -0.97 -44.16 -19.71
N GLN A 186 -1.46 -43.00 -19.27
CA GLN A 186 -2.72 -42.90 -18.53
C GLN A 186 -3.91 -43.18 -19.47
N PRO A 187 -5.06 -43.61 -18.93
CA PRO A 187 -6.24 -43.90 -19.73
C PRO A 187 -7.00 -42.61 -20.11
N SER A 188 -7.72 -42.67 -21.23
CA SER A 188 -8.63 -41.62 -21.71
C SER A 188 -8.07 -40.17 -21.66
N GLY A 189 -8.82 -39.23 -21.09
CA GLY A 189 -8.47 -37.81 -20.96
C GLY A 189 -7.34 -37.53 -19.96
N SER A 190 -6.93 -38.53 -19.17
CA SER A 190 -5.81 -38.41 -18.24
C SER A 190 -4.46 -38.63 -18.94
N ALA A 191 -4.48 -39.14 -20.19
CA ALA A 191 -3.31 -39.35 -21.03
C ALA A 191 -2.68 -38.05 -21.55
N ASN A 192 -1.35 -37.96 -21.57
CA ASN A 192 -0.59 -36.82 -22.12
C ASN A 192 -1.07 -35.47 -21.55
N CYS A 193 -1.43 -35.45 -20.27
CA CYS A 193 -2.10 -34.32 -19.65
C CYS A 193 -1.11 -33.44 -18.90
N ALA A 194 -1.29 -32.13 -19.00
CA ALA A 194 -0.55 -31.12 -18.23
C ALA A 194 -1.16 -30.84 -16.85
N PHE A 195 -2.32 -31.44 -16.56
CA PHE A 195 -3.04 -31.30 -15.29
C PHE A 195 -2.89 -32.56 -14.45
N ALA A 196 -2.58 -32.33 -13.18
CA ALA A 196 -2.47 -33.33 -12.15
C ALA A 196 -3.82 -33.55 -11.46
N CYS A 197 -4.82 -34.04 -12.19
CA CYS A 197 -6.14 -34.38 -11.66
C CYS A 197 -6.00 -35.23 -10.39
N HIS A 198 -6.72 -34.83 -9.34
CA HIS A 198 -6.71 -35.47 -8.03
C HIS A 198 -8.00 -36.25 -7.85
N GLU A 199 -7.91 -37.57 -7.92
CA GLU A 199 -9.07 -38.45 -8.00
C GLU A 199 -9.04 -39.48 -6.87
N ALA A 200 -10.18 -39.68 -6.20
CA ALA A 200 -10.33 -40.69 -5.17
C ALA A 200 -10.40 -42.11 -5.75
N HIS A 201 -11.01 -42.25 -6.94
CA HIS A 201 -11.30 -43.53 -7.60
C HIS A 201 -10.85 -43.55 -9.08
N PRO A 202 -9.56 -43.30 -9.39
CA PRO A 202 -9.06 -43.25 -10.77
C PRO A 202 -9.18 -44.60 -11.51
N ASN A 203 -9.47 -45.69 -10.80
CA ASN A 203 -9.77 -46.98 -11.40
C ASN A 203 -11.14 -47.04 -12.10
N LEU A 204 -12.02 -46.05 -11.88
CA LEU A 204 -13.33 -45.94 -12.54
C LEU A 204 -13.26 -45.19 -13.87
N ASP A 205 -12.13 -44.57 -14.18
CA ASP A 205 -11.90 -43.91 -15.45
C ASP A 205 -12.04 -44.88 -16.63
N SER A 206 -12.51 -44.34 -17.76
CA SER A 206 -12.68 -45.13 -18.97
C SER A 206 -11.34 -45.69 -19.46
N GLY A 207 -11.19 -47.02 -19.42
CA GLY A 207 -9.96 -47.70 -19.80
C GLY A 207 -8.93 -47.84 -18.68
N ALA A 208 -9.28 -47.45 -17.46
CA ALA A 208 -8.46 -47.67 -16.27
C ALA A 208 -8.53 -49.12 -15.76
N SER A 209 -7.64 -49.43 -14.82
CA SER A 209 -7.59 -50.69 -14.09
C SER A 209 -7.48 -50.44 -12.59
N SER A 210 -7.56 -51.49 -11.77
CA SER A 210 -7.46 -51.38 -10.31
C SER A 210 -6.12 -50.81 -9.80
N THR A 211 -5.10 -50.77 -10.66
CA THR A 211 -3.77 -50.21 -10.34
C THR A 211 -3.55 -48.82 -10.93
N THR A 212 -4.53 -48.25 -11.64
CA THR A 212 -4.43 -46.89 -12.19
C THR A 212 -4.27 -45.91 -11.03
N LYS A 213 -3.31 -45.00 -11.19
CA LYS A 213 -3.06 -43.89 -10.27
C LYS A 213 -3.51 -42.61 -10.94
N ASP A 214 -4.07 -41.71 -10.17
CA ASP A 214 -4.42 -40.37 -10.64
C ASP A 214 -3.17 -39.56 -11.03
N ASN A 215 -3.38 -38.50 -11.79
CA ASN A 215 -2.28 -37.69 -12.29
C ASN A 215 -1.59 -36.89 -11.17
N LEU A 216 -2.27 -36.58 -10.07
CA LEU A 216 -1.63 -36.01 -8.88
C LEU A 216 -0.59 -36.95 -8.30
N THR A 217 -0.92 -38.23 -8.08
CA THR A 217 0.04 -39.21 -7.57
C THR A 217 1.24 -39.37 -8.52
N ILE A 218 1.03 -39.32 -9.84
CA ILE A 218 2.11 -39.35 -10.82
C ILE A 218 3.00 -38.11 -10.68
N ALA A 219 2.42 -36.91 -10.57
CA ALA A 219 3.17 -35.67 -10.39
C ALA A 219 4.04 -35.74 -9.14
N ARG A 220 3.49 -36.19 -8.00
CA ARG A 220 4.24 -36.37 -6.74
C ARG A 220 5.37 -37.37 -6.88
N ASN A 221 5.14 -38.53 -7.49
CA ASN A 221 6.18 -39.55 -7.69
C ASN A 221 7.33 -39.08 -8.59
N ASN A 222 7.10 -38.08 -9.43
CA ASN A 222 8.09 -37.51 -10.34
C ASN A 222 8.63 -36.15 -9.87
N ASN A 223 8.31 -35.70 -8.65
CA ASN A 223 8.71 -34.39 -8.10
C ASN A 223 8.32 -33.21 -8.99
N ILE A 224 7.17 -33.28 -9.65
CA ILE A 224 6.66 -32.24 -10.52
C ILE A 224 5.93 -31.20 -9.66
N THR A 225 6.33 -29.94 -9.79
CA THR A 225 5.70 -28.83 -9.05
C THR A 225 4.43 -28.39 -9.77
N LEU A 226 3.35 -28.20 -9.00
CA LEU A 226 2.05 -27.73 -9.49
C LEU A 226 1.79 -26.28 -9.08
N ARG A 227 0.91 -25.60 -9.81
CA ARG A 227 0.50 -24.23 -9.49
C ARG A 227 -0.08 -24.13 -8.07
N ILE A 228 -0.89 -25.11 -7.64
CA ILE A 228 -1.42 -25.15 -6.27
C ILE A 228 -0.32 -25.22 -5.19
N ASP A 229 0.81 -25.88 -5.48
CA ASP A 229 1.96 -25.94 -4.55
C ASP A 229 2.59 -24.56 -4.39
N LEU A 230 2.72 -23.83 -5.50
CA LEU A 230 3.24 -22.46 -5.49
C LEU A 230 2.27 -21.51 -4.77
N VAL A 231 0.95 -21.69 -4.89
CA VAL A 231 -0.05 -20.91 -4.14
C VAL A 231 0.06 -21.18 -2.64
N ALA A 232 0.21 -22.44 -2.21
CA ALA A 232 0.41 -22.80 -0.81
C ALA A 232 1.69 -22.16 -0.22
N GLN A 233 2.80 -22.29 -0.94
CA GLN A 233 4.09 -21.70 -0.56
C GLN A 233 4.05 -20.16 -0.53
N ALA A 234 3.46 -19.54 -1.56
CA ALA A 234 3.32 -18.09 -1.64
C ALA A 234 2.46 -17.56 -0.50
N THR A 235 1.39 -18.25 -0.15
CA THR A 235 0.51 -17.88 0.96
C THR A 235 1.23 -17.96 2.30
N ALA A 236 1.98 -19.02 2.55
CA ALA A 236 2.80 -19.15 3.76
C ALA A 236 3.87 -18.04 3.84
N SER A 237 4.56 -17.77 2.73
CA SER A 237 5.56 -16.70 2.61
C SER A 237 4.97 -15.31 2.82
N LEU A 238 3.74 -15.09 2.34
CA LEU A 238 3.00 -13.85 2.56
C LEU A 238 2.73 -13.61 4.05
N MET A 239 2.33 -14.64 4.81
CA MET A 239 2.13 -14.49 6.27
C MET A 239 3.42 -14.10 6.99
N SER A 240 4.57 -14.70 6.60
CA SER A 240 5.88 -14.29 7.13
C SER A 240 6.25 -12.84 6.73
N THR A 241 5.91 -12.44 5.51
CA THR A 241 6.12 -11.06 5.05
C THR A 241 5.26 -10.07 5.82
N ALA A 242 4.01 -10.42 6.11
CA ALA A 242 3.10 -9.61 6.91
C ALA A 242 3.64 -9.41 8.34
N LEU A 243 4.09 -10.47 9.01
CA LEU A 243 4.76 -10.43 10.33
C LEU A 243 5.97 -9.47 10.33
N ALA A 244 6.84 -9.60 9.32
CA ALA A 244 8.01 -8.73 9.22
C ALA A 244 7.62 -7.27 8.97
N THR A 245 6.56 -7.04 8.21
CA THR A 245 6.08 -5.69 7.87
C THR A 245 5.44 -5.01 9.08
N GLU A 246 4.56 -5.70 9.83
CA GLU A 246 3.90 -5.12 11.01
C GLU A 246 4.89 -4.73 12.11
N ALA A 247 5.96 -5.52 12.29
CA ALA A 247 7.02 -5.24 13.26
C ALA A 247 7.73 -3.89 12.99
N THR A 248 7.72 -3.42 11.74
CA THR A 248 8.37 -2.16 11.35
C THR A 248 7.41 -0.96 11.31
N GLN A 249 6.10 -1.20 11.20
CA GLN A 249 5.12 -0.16 10.87
C GLN A 249 4.12 0.15 12.01
N ASN A 250 4.21 -0.57 13.15
CA ASN A 250 3.36 -0.35 14.34
C ASN A 250 1.86 -0.37 14.01
N ASN A 251 1.49 -1.32 13.17
CA ASN A 251 0.13 -1.69 12.82
C ASN A 251 -0.08 -3.18 13.10
N THR A 252 -1.30 -3.65 12.92
CA THR A 252 -1.67 -5.05 13.14
C THR A 252 -2.27 -5.60 11.87
N TYR A 253 -1.73 -6.74 11.44
CA TYR A 253 -2.33 -7.52 10.39
C TYR A 253 -3.01 -8.76 10.96
N LYS A 254 -4.20 -9.06 10.45
CA LYS A 254 -4.90 -10.31 10.75
C LYS A 254 -5.18 -11.04 9.45
N ALA A 255 -5.18 -12.36 9.48
CA ALA A 255 -5.46 -13.17 8.31
C ALA A 255 -6.53 -14.22 8.61
N ALA A 256 -7.45 -14.38 7.66
CA ALA A 256 -8.23 -15.60 7.48
C ALA A 256 -7.89 -16.17 6.09
N ILE A 257 -7.75 -17.49 6.01
CA ILE A 257 -7.36 -18.19 4.79
C ILE A 257 -8.46 -19.18 4.43
N TYR A 258 -8.95 -19.05 3.20
CA TYR A 258 -9.97 -19.89 2.61
C TYR A 258 -9.47 -20.39 1.27
N THR A 259 -9.89 -21.60 0.92
CA THR A 259 -9.82 -22.08 -0.47
C THR A 259 -11.22 -22.20 -1.04
N PHE A 260 -11.32 -22.24 -2.36
CA PHE A 260 -12.59 -22.44 -3.03
C PHE A 260 -12.46 -23.25 -4.30
N ASP A 261 -13.48 -24.06 -4.49
CA ASP A 261 -13.71 -24.92 -5.64
C ASP A 261 -15.19 -24.78 -6.04
N TYR A 262 -15.96 -25.87 -6.15
CA TYR A 262 -17.42 -25.78 -6.14
C TYR A 262 -17.99 -25.44 -4.75
N GLY A 263 -17.18 -25.60 -3.71
CA GLY A 263 -17.44 -25.29 -2.30
C GLY A 263 -16.60 -24.11 -1.79
N PHE A 264 -16.73 -23.85 -0.48
CA PHE A 264 -15.99 -22.81 0.23
C PHE A 264 -15.38 -23.43 1.49
N ASN A 265 -14.06 -23.51 1.52
CA ASN A 265 -13.31 -24.30 2.49
C ASN A 265 -12.51 -23.38 3.42
N THR A 266 -12.51 -23.67 4.72
CA THR A 266 -11.74 -22.89 5.70
C THR A 266 -10.40 -23.56 5.98
N ILE A 267 -9.29 -22.86 5.71
CA ILE A 267 -7.93 -23.31 6.02
C ILE A 267 -7.47 -22.77 7.38
N TYR A 268 -7.70 -21.48 7.63
CA TYR A 268 -7.33 -20.83 8.88
C TYR A 268 -8.29 -19.69 9.22
N ALA A 269 -9.13 -19.89 10.24
CA ALA A 269 -9.99 -18.87 10.85
C ALA A 269 -10.44 -19.35 12.24
N PRO A 270 -9.56 -19.33 13.27
CA PRO A 270 -9.80 -20.00 14.56
C PRO A 270 -11.00 -19.47 15.38
N SER A 271 -11.64 -18.39 14.93
CA SER A 271 -12.87 -17.82 15.50
C SER A 271 -13.94 -17.49 14.45
N GLY A 272 -13.81 -18.06 13.24
CA GLY A 272 -14.63 -17.68 12.08
C GLY A 272 -14.27 -16.31 11.49
N LEU A 273 -13.27 -15.62 12.03
CA LEU A 273 -12.76 -14.32 11.60
C LEU A 273 -11.23 -14.35 11.48
N PRO A 274 -10.61 -13.33 10.84
CA PRO A 274 -9.17 -13.18 10.78
C PRO A 274 -8.50 -13.13 12.15
N SER A 275 -7.35 -13.78 12.26
CA SER A 275 -6.53 -13.86 13.48
C SER A 275 -5.19 -13.17 13.29
N ALA A 276 -4.65 -12.60 14.37
CA ALA A 276 -3.32 -11.98 14.41
C ALA A 276 -2.18 -13.02 14.53
N ASP A 277 -2.49 -14.29 14.76
CA ASP A 277 -1.49 -15.36 14.79
C ASP A 277 -1.12 -15.81 13.36
N LEU A 278 -0.37 -14.94 12.69
CA LEU A 278 0.11 -15.15 11.32
C LEU A 278 1.12 -16.30 11.22
N SER A 279 1.77 -16.69 12.33
CA SER A 279 2.70 -17.84 12.34
C SER A 279 1.94 -19.15 12.15
N THR A 280 0.86 -19.35 12.92
CA THR A 280 -0.02 -20.50 12.69
C THR A 280 -0.69 -20.42 11.33
N ALA A 281 -1.12 -19.24 10.88
CA ALA A 281 -1.68 -19.05 9.54
C ALA A 281 -0.71 -19.54 8.44
N ALA A 282 0.58 -19.22 8.55
CA ALA A 282 1.61 -19.65 7.61
C ALA A 282 1.74 -21.19 7.58
N ILE A 283 1.74 -21.83 8.76
CA ILE A 283 1.83 -23.28 8.89
C ILE A 283 0.59 -23.96 8.29
N GLN A 284 -0.61 -23.44 8.55
CA GLN A 284 -1.84 -24.02 7.98
C GLN A 284 -1.87 -23.85 6.46
N ALA A 285 -1.46 -22.69 5.93
CA ALA A 285 -1.36 -22.48 4.49
C ALA A 285 -0.42 -23.48 3.81
N ALA A 286 0.77 -23.70 4.38
CA ALA A 286 1.77 -24.59 3.81
C ALA A 286 1.33 -26.07 3.79
N ASN A 287 0.48 -26.49 4.72
CA ASN A 287 0.14 -27.91 4.90
C ASN A 287 -1.27 -28.29 4.42
N ASN A 288 -2.21 -27.35 4.37
CA ASN A 288 -3.62 -27.65 4.18
C ASN A 288 -4.23 -27.03 2.91
N ILE A 289 -3.48 -26.23 2.14
CA ILE A 289 -3.90 -25.82 0.80
C ILE A 289 -3.54 -26.95 -0.16
N SER A 290 -4.55 -27.61 -0.71
CA SER A 290 -4.40 -28.78 -1.59
C SER A 290 -5.46 -28.78 -2.68
N LEU A 291 -5.16 -29.41 -3.81
CA LEU A 291 -6.11 -29.50 -4.93
C LEU A 291 -7.40 -30.23 -4.53
N LEU A 292 -8.54 -29.74 -5.02
CA LEU A 292 -9.84 -30.42 -4.92
C LEU A 292 -9.68 -31.90 -5.31
N THR A 293 -10.19 -32.79 -4.45
CA THR A 293 -10.35 -34.21 -4.77
C THR A 293 -11.71 -34.44 -5.42
N VAL A 294 -11.72 -34.95 -6.64
CA VAL A 294 -12.95 -35.43 -7.30
C VAL A 294 -13.08 -36.94 -7.17
N ASP A 295 -14.26 -37.49 -7.43
CA ASP A 295 -14.46 -38.95 -7.35
C ASP A 295 -13.66 -39.66 -8.45
N HIS A 296 -13.91 -39.32 -9.72
CA HIS A 296 -13.19 -39.79 -10.91
C HIS A 296 -13.59 -38.93 -12.12
N GLN A 297 -13.05 -39.22 -13.31
CA GLN A 297 -13.37 -38.47 -14.52
C GLN A 297 -14.88 -38.39 -14.82
N ASN A 298 -15.39 -37.19 -15.13
CA ASN A 298 -16.81 -36.85 -15.28
C ASN A 298 -17.67 -37.01 -14.01
N CYS A 299 -17.03 -37.19 -12.85
CA CYS A 299 -17.70 -37.35 -11.56
C CYS A 299 -17.02 -36.55 -10.45
N VAL A 300 -17.48 -35.30 -10.28
CA VAL A 300 -16.98 -34.42 -9.21
C VAL A 300 -17.32 -34.98 -7.83
N ILE A 301 -18.57 -35.42 -7.64
CA ILE A 301 -19.08 -35.98 -6.39
C ILE A 301 -19.70 -37.35 -6.68
N SER A 302 -19.34 -38.36 -5.89
CA SER A 302 -19.88 -39.71 -5.99
C SER A 302 -21.41 -39.72 -6.01
N GLY A 303 -21.99 -40.48 -6.93
CA GLY A 303 -23.45 -40.59 -7.11
C GLY A 303 -24.08 -39.56 -8.05
N SER A 304 -23.33 -38.56 -8.55
CA SER A 304 -23.80 -37.58 -9.55
C SER A 304 -22.81 -37.42 -10.71
N CYS A 305 -22.45 -38.54 -11.35
CA CYS A 305 -21.45 -38.61 -12.40
C CYS A 305 -22.04 -38.29 -13.79
N THR A 306 -22.09 -37.01 -14.15
CA THR A 306 -22.67 -36.56 -15.43
C THR A 306 -21.82 -35.54 -16.19
N THR A 307 -20.87 -34.90 -15.52
CA THR A 307 -19.97 -33.88 -16.08
C THR A 307 -18.91 -33.54 -15.04
N ASP A 308 -17.79 -32.98 -15.50
CA ASP A 308 -16.87 -32.23 -14.64
C ASP A 308 -17.44 -30.84 -14.33
N TYR A 309 -16.95 -30.24 -13.25
CA TYR A 309 -17.05 -28.84 -12.85
C TYR A 309 -16.17 -28.70 -11.58
N GLY A 310 -15.94 -27.49 -11.08
CA GLY A 310 -15.12 -27.38 -9.87
C GLY A 310 -14.76 -25.99 -9.41
N THR A 311 -15.30 -24.93 -10.00
CA THR A 311 -14.90 -23.56 -9.67
C THR A 311 -16.13 -22.66 -9.61
N ASP A 312 -16.49 -22.21 -8.40
CA ASP A 312 -17.59 -21.26 -8.16
C ASP A 312 -17.08 -20.03 -7.41
N ILE A 313 -16.40 -19.16 -8.17
CA ILE A 313 -15.79 -17.92 -7.69
C ILE A 313 -16.86 -17.00 -7.09
N GLU A 314 -18.04 -16.96 -7.69
CA GLU A 314 -19.15 -16.12 -7.23
C GLU A 314 -19.68 -16.56 -5.86
N ASN A 315 -19.89 -17.87 -5.66
CA ASN A 315 -20.27 -18.41 -4.35
C ASN A 315 -19.18 -18.13 -3.31
N ALA A 316 -17.92 -18.35 -3.67
CA ALA A 316 -16.78 -18.10 -2.80
C ALA A 316 -16.69 -16.62 -2.35
N LEU A 317 -16.81 -15.68 -3.30
CA LEU A 317 -16.84 -14.25 -3.03
C LEU A 317 -18.09 -13.84 -2.23
N THR A 318 -19.23 -14.48 -2.47
CA THR A 318 -20.46 -14.25 -1.70
C THR A 318 -20.30 -14.69 -0.25
N LYS A 319 -19.70 -15.86 -0.01
CA LYS A 319 -19.44 -16.41 1.33
C LYS A 319 -18.45 -15.55 2.10
N VAL A 320 -17.30 -15.20 1.50
CA VAL A 320 -16.32 -14.34 2.19
C VAL A 320 -16.89 -12.94 2.44
N ASN A 321 -17.70 -12.39 1.52
CA ASN A 321 -18.39 -11.13 1.72
C ASN A 321 -19.29 -11.17 2.97
N ALA A 322 -20.01 -12.26 3.20
CA ALA A 322 -20.85 -12.40 4.40
C ALA A 322 -20.05 -12.48 5.71
N LEU A 323 -18.78 -12.89 5.66
CA LEU A 323 -17.90 -13.01 6.84
C LEU A 323 -17.21 -11.69 7.19
N MET A 324 -16.91 -10.84 6.21
CA MET A 324 -16.21 -9.58 6.43
C MET A 324 -17.09 -8.57 7.19
N PRO A 325 -16.58 -7.90 8.24
CA PRO A 325 -17.27 -6.80 8.90
C PRO A 325 -17.26 -5.53 8.03
N THR A 326 -17.87 -4.45 8.52
CA THR A 326 -17.74 -3.13 7.89
C THR A 326 -16.31 -2.60 8.10
N PRO A 327 -15.59 -2.20 7.04
CA PRO A 327 -14.23 -1.66 7.16
C PRO A 327 -14.22 -0.31 7.89
N GLY A 328 -13.18 -0.10 8.69
CA GLY A 328 -12.86 1.19 9.31
C GLY A 328 -11.71 1.92 8.60
N GLY A 329 -11.16 2.92 9.27
CA GLY A 329 -10.02 3.70 8.80
C GLY A 329 -8.67 2.96 8.91
N GLY A 330 -8.61 1.92 9.75
CA GLY A 330 -7.39 1.17 10.04
C GLY A 330 -6.42 1.92 10.95
N THR A 331 -6.89 2.91 11.72
CA THR A 331 -6.05 3.65 12.65
C THR A 331 -5.93 2.91 14.00
N ASN A 332 -5.02 3.38 14.84
CA ASN A 332 -4.90 2.95 16.24
C ASN A 332 -5.79 3.79 17.20
N GLN A 333 -6.75 4.56 16.67
CA GLN A 333 -7.66 5.38 17.50
C GLN A 333 -8.76 4.53 18.12
N THR A 334 -9.14 4.85 19.36
CA THR A 334 -10.24 4.15 20.04
C THR A 334 -11.55 4.26 19.26
N GLY A 335 -12.18 3.12 18.98
CA GLY A 335 -13.44 3.04 18.25
C GLY A 335 -13.30 2.91 16.74
N ASP A 336 -12.08 2.99 16.18
CA ASP A 336 -11.83 2.66 14.78
C ASP A 336 -11.61 1.15 14.59
N THR A 337 -11.92 0.65 13.39
CA THR A 337 -11.74 -0.76 13.03
C THR A 337 -10.72 -0.91 11.88
N PRO A 338 -10.13 -2.10 11.69
CA PRO A 338 -9.23 -2.35 10.58
C PRO A 338 -9.87 -2.06 9.22
N GLN A 339 -9.03 -1.80 8.23
CA GLN A 339 -9.45 -1.90 6.84
C GLN A 339 -9.62 -3.38 6.47
N GLU A 340 -10.49 -3.68 5.52
CA GLU A 340 -10.74 -5.06 5.07
C GLU A 340 -10.24 -5.23 3.62
N VAL A 341 -9.49 -6.31 3.36
CA VAL A 341 -8.95 -6.62 2.04
C VAL A 341 -9.14 -8.10 1.71
N VAL A 342 -9.74 -8.39 0.56
CA VAL A 342 -9.77 -9.73 -0.03
C VAL A 342 -8.58 -9.90 -0.95
N PHE A 343 -7.82 -10.98 -0.78
CA PHE A 343 -6.85 -11.46 -1.77
C PHE A 343 -7.48 -12.61 -2.54
N LEU A 344 -7.86 -12.36 -3.79
CA LEU A 344 -8.36 -13.39 -4.70
C LEU A 344 -7.21 -13.91 -5.57
N VAL A 345 -6.89 -15.19 -5.45
CA VAL A 345 -5.89 -15.87 -6.28
C VAL A 345 -6.61 -16.91 -7.14
N THR A 346 -6.66 -16.72 -8.45
CA THR A 346 -7.47 -17.56 -9.35
C THR A 346 -7.02 -17.41 -10.82
N ASP A 347 -7.42 -18.36 -11.66
CA ASP A 347 -7.35 -18.25 -13.12
C ASP A 347 -8.58 -17.58 -13.75
N GLY A 348 -9.53 -17.11 -12.92
CA GLY A 348 -10.61 -16.22 -13.32
C GLY A 348 -11.75 -16.87 -14.10
N VAL A 349 -11.81 -18.20 -14.19
CA VAL A 349 -12.87 -18.93 -14.89
C VAL A 349 -13.75 -19.67 -13.89
N ASP A 350 -15.04 -19.31 -13.86
CA ASP A 350 -16.08 -20.13 -13.24
C ASP A 350 -16.33 -21.39 -14.09
N ASP A 351 -16.49 -22.52 -13.41
CA ASP A 351 -16.93 -23.80 -13.95
C ASP A 351 -17.87 -24.47 -12.94
N LYS A 352 -19.17 -24.21 -13.08
CA LYS A 352 -20.18 -24.54 -12.06
C LYS A 352 -21.51 -24.98 -12.64
N ILE A 353 -22.33 -25.62 -11.80
CA ILE A 353 -23.68 -26.07 -12.14
C ILE A 353 -24.74 -25.06 -11.68
N VAL A 354 -25.60 -24.62 -12.59
CA VAL A 354 -26.71 -23.69 -12.35
C VAL A 354 -28.05 -24.31 -12.75
N SER A 355 -29.14 -23.73 -12.24
CA SER A 355 -30.50 -24.22 -12.51
C SER A 355 -31.08 -23.70 -13.84
N PHE A 356 -30.65 -22.53 -14.30
CA PHE A 356 -31.20 -21.89 -15.49
C PHE A 356 -30.10 -21.55 -16.48
N SER A 357 -30.32 -21.81 -17.76
CA SER A 357 -29.37 -21.50 -18.83
C SER A 357 -29.06 -20.00 -18.92
N SER A 358 -30.03 -19.15 -18.59
CA SER A 358 -29.87 -17.68 -18.54
C SER A 358 -28.91 -17.20 -17.43
N SER A 359 -28.51 -18.08 -16.51
CA SER A 359 -27.49 -17.78 -15.51
C SER A 359 -26.06 -17.94 -16.04
N CYS A 360 -25.89 -18.54 -17.21
CA CYS A 360 -24.59 -18.58 -17.89
C CYS A 360 -24.41 -17.33 -18.76
N SER A 361 -23.24 -16.69 -18.68
CA SER A 361 -22.78 -15.67 -19.64
C SER A 361 -22.07 -16.30 -20.85
N GLY A 362 -21.57 -17.52 -20.71
CA GLY A 362 -21.08 -18.35 -21.81
C GLY A 362 -22.10 -19.35 -22.35
N THR A 363 -21.67 -20.15 -23.32
CA THR A 363 -22.50 -21.21 -23.91
C THR A 363 -22.86 -22.24 -22.84
N PRO A 364 -24.15 -22.36 -22.45
CA PRO A 364 -24.57 -23.29 -21.42
C PRO A 364 -24.51 -24.74 -21.93
N ILE A 365 -24.09 -25.66 -21.07
CA ILE A 365 -24.02 -27.09 -21.37
C ILE A 365 -25.10 -27.81 -20.58
N ALA A 366 -26.03 -28.49 -21.24
CA ALA A 366 -27.12 -29.19 -20.56
C ALA A 366 -26.61 -30.43 -19.79
N VAL A 367 -26.99 -30.53 -18.51
CA VAL A 367 -26.61 -31.62 -17.61
C VAL A 367 -27.87 -32.07 -16.87
N GLY A 368 -28.59 -33.03 -17.45
CA GLY A 368 -29.91 -33.41 -16.96
C GLY A 368 -30.90 -32.25 -17.00
N SER A 369 -31.44 -31.84 -15.85
CA SER A 369 -32.34 -30.68 -15.71
C SER A 369 -31.62 -29.36 -15.38
N LYS A 370 -30.29 -29.39 -15.30
CA LYS A 370 -29.43 -28.25 -14.95
C LYS A 370 -28.50 -27.89 -16.10
N TYR A 371 -27.67 -26.87 -15.90
CA TYR A 371 -26.68 -26.43 -16.89
C TYR A 371 -25.31 -26.24 -16.23
N ARG A 372 -24.24 -26.67 -16.90
CA ARG A 372 -22.86 -26.28 -16.58
C ARG A 372 -22.54 -24.97 -17.28
N CYS A 373 -22.04 -24.00 -16.54
CA CYS A 373 -21.52 -22.74 -17.06
C CYS A 373 -20.01 -22.73 -16.93
N GLN A 374 -19.33 -22.51 -18.06
CA GLN A 374 -17.91 -22.18 -18.12
C GLN A 374 -17.76 -20.76 -18.62
N GLN A 375 -17.25 -19.86 -17.78
CA GLN A 375 -17.30 -18.42 -18.06
C GLN A 375 -16.32 -17.60 -17.21
N PRO A 376 -15.96 -16.38 -17.64
CA PRO A 376 -15.21 -15.45 -16.81
C PRO A 376 -15.95 -15.10 -15.51
N ILE A 377 -15.19 -14.79 -14.47
CA ILE A 377 -15.69 -14.25 -13.20
C ILE A 377 -16.77 -13.17 -13.41
N ASN A 378 -17.89 -13.32 -12.69
CA ASN A 378 -18.94 -12.32 -12.63
C ASN A 378 -18.51 -11.13 -11.74
N THR A 379 -18.35 -9.94 -12.32
CA THR A 379 -17.84 -8.76 -11.61
C THR A 379 -18.87 -8.06 -10.70
N SER A 380 -20.14 -8.48 -10.72
CA SER A 380 -21.20 -7.88 -9.89
C SER A 380 -20.97 -8.12 -8.40
N ILE A 381 -20.51 -9.32 -8.00
CA ILE A 381 -20.17 -9.60 -6.60
C ILE A 381 -18.95 -8.79 -6.15
N CYS A 382 -17.96 -8.59 -7.02
CA CYS A 382 -16.81 -7.72 -6.75
C CYS A 382 -17.26 -6.26 -6.54
N THR A 383 -18.24 -5.80 -7.32
CA THR A 383 -18.85 -4.46 -7.14
C THR A 383 -19.56 -4.36 -5.81
N THR A 384 -20.33 -5.38 -5.43
CA THR A 384 -20.99 -5.46 -4.11
C THR A 384 -19.99 -5.35 -2.96
N ILE A 385 -18.88 -6.09 -3.01
CA ILE A 385 -17.82 -6.05 -2.00
C ILE A 385 -17.18 -4.65 -1.96
N LYS A 386 -16.79 -4.11 -3.13
CA LYS A 386 -16.14 -2.79 -3.22
C LYS A 386 -17.04 -1.64 -2.72
N ASN A 387 -18.35 -1.73 -2.95
CA ASN A 387 -19.32 -0.74 -2.46
C ASN A 387 -19.42 -0.71 -0.93
N ARG A 388 -18.95 -1.74 -0.23
CA ARG A 388 -18.84 -1.75 1.24
C ARG A 388 -17.57 -1.05 1.74
N GLY A 389 -16.72 -0.54 0.84
CA GLY A 389 -15.40 0.01 1.18
C GLY A 389 -14.29 -1.03 1.33
N ILE A 390 -14.58 -2.29 0.97
CA ILE A 390 -13.62 -3.40 1.06
C ILE A 390 -12.77 -3.42 -0.22
N ARG A 391 -11.45 -3.56 -0.08
CA ARG A 391 -10.55 -3.63 -1.24
C ARG A 391 -10.41 -5.08 -1.72
N ILE A 392 -10.30 -5.28 -3.02
CA ILE A 392 -10.03 -6.60 -3.61
C ILE A 392 -8.68 -6.52 -4.33
N ALA A 393 -7.72 -7.30 -3.84
CA ALA A 393 -6.46 -7.54 -4.50
C ALA A 393 -6.58 -8.85 -5.29
N VAL A 394 -6.38 -8.79 -6.60
CA VAL A 394 -6.50 -9.96 -7.48
C VAL A 394 -5.12 -10.33 -8.01
N LEU A 395 -4.70 -11.55 -7.70
CA LEU A 395 -3.58 -12.21 -8.36
C LEU A 395 -4.17 -13.15 -9.42
N TYR A 396 -4.13 -12.71 -10.67
CA TYR A 396 -4.58 -13.49 -11.80
C TYR A 396 -3.46 -14.41 -12.26
N THR A 397 -3.66 -15.72 -12.14
CA THR A 397 -2.76 -16.70 -12.76
C THR A 397 -3.31 -17.01 -14.14
N GLU A 398 -2.59 -16.65 -15.20
CA GLU A 398 -3.12 -16.76 -16.57
C GLU A 398 -3.75 -18.13 -16.84
N TYR A 399 -4.95 -18.12 -17.42
CA TYR A 399 -5.61 -19.34 -17.91
C TYR A 399 -4.87 -19.80 -19.17
N LEU A 400 -4.17 -20.92 -19.11
CA LEU A 400 -3.28 -21.33 -20.21
C LEU A 400 -4.08 -21.79 -21.45
N PRO A 401 -3.75 -21.30 -22.66
CA PRO A 401 -4.45 -21.72 -23.87
C PRO A 401 -4.20 -23.19 -24.22
N LEU A 402 -5.26 -23.90 -24.64
CA LEU A 402 -5.19 -25.28 -25.13
C LEU A 402 -5.70 -25.37 -26.58
N PRO A 403 -4.97 -24.83 -27.57
CA PRO A 403 -5.47 -24.64 -28.94
C PRO A 403 -5.78 -25.94 -29.69
N THR A 404 -5.26 -27.08 -29.24
CA THR A 404 -5.54 -28.41 -29.80
C THR A 404 -6.75 -29.09 -29.16
N ASN A 405 -7.29 -28.55 -28.07
CA ASN A 405 -8.40 -29.12 -27.33
C ASN A 405 -9.74 -28.51 -27.81
N SER A 406 -10.62 -29.35 -28.36
CA SER A 406 -11.90 -28.92 -28.92
C SER A 406 -12.85 -28.31 -27.87
N TRP A 407 -12.82 -28.82 -26.65
CA TRP A 407 -13.64 -28.31 -25.54
C TRP A 407 -13.22 -26.89 -25.16
N TYR A 408 -11.91 -26.67 -24.94
CA TYR A 408 -11.33 -25.35 -24.71
C TYR A 408 -11.69 -24.37 -25.83
N ASN A 409 -11.48 -24.77 -27.08
CA ASN A 409 -11.76 -23.92 -28.24
C ASN A 409 -13.23 -23.51 -28.35
N THR A 410 -14.15 -24.35 -27.85
CA THR A 410 -15.59 -24.09 -27.89
C THR A 410 -16.06 -23.21 -26.74
N TYR A 411 -15.60 -23.51 -25.51
CA TYR A 411 -16.19 -22.93 -24.29
C TYR A 411 -15.34 -21.86 -23.61
N ILE A 412 -14.01 -21.88 -23.77
CA ILE A 412 -13.10 -20.97 -23.05
C ILE A 412 -12.37 -20.01 -23.99
N ALA A 413 -11.87 -20.48 -25.14
CA ALA A 413 -11.14 -19.66 -26.10
C ALA A 413 -11.86 -18.36 -26.50
N PRO A 414 -13.20 -18.32 -26.68
CA PRO A 414 -13.91 -17.07 -26.96
C PRO A 414 -13.68 -15.97 -25.91
N PHE A 415 -13.45 -16.35 -24.65
CA PHE A 415 -13.17 -15.43 -23.55
C PHE A 415 -11.67 -15.20 -23.30
N ASN A 416 -10.82 -16.14 -23.72
CA ASN A 416 -9.37 -16.04 -23.53
C ASN A 416 -8.65 -15.36 -24.70
N ASN A 417 -9.37 -15.05 -25.80
CA ASN A 417 -8.83 -14.32 -26.94
C ASN A 417 -8.79 -12.80 -26.68
N PRO A 418 -7.77 -12.06 -27.20
CA PRO A 418 -6.71 -12.53 -28.10
C PRO A 418 -5.50 -13.16 -27.39
N SER A 419 -5.35 -12.98 -26.07
CA SER A 419 -4.34 -13.64 -25.24
C SER A 419 -4.84 -13.81 -23.81
N SER A 420 -4.25 -14.73 -23.05
CA SER A 420 -4.62 -14.92 -21.63
C SER A 420 -4.50 -13.66 -20.79
N SER A 421 -3.53 -12.78 -21.08
CA SER A 421 -3.33 -11.50 -20.39
C SER A 421 -4.26 -10.36 -20.81
N THR A 422 -4.94 -10.47 -21.96
CA THR A 422 -5.74 -9.36 -22.52
C THR A 422 -7.17 -9.74 -22.88
N GLY A 423 -7.52 -11.02 -22.81
CA GLY A 423 -8.86 -11.51 -23.06
C GLY A 423 -9.87 -11.12 -21.98
N GLN A 424 -11.14 -11.46 -22.22
CA GLN A 424 -12.24 -11.15 -21.33
C GLN A 424 -12.03 -11.70 -19.90
N ILE A 425 -11.36 -12.85 -19.75
CA ILE A 425 -11.01 -13.43 -18.44
C ILE A 425 -10.13 -12.45 -17.64
N ALA A 426 -9.00 -12.04 -18.20
CA ALA A 426 -8.10 -11.07 -17.57
C ALA A 426 -8.79 -9.71 -17.33
N GLN A 427 -9.56 -9.22 -18.30
CA GLN A 427 -10.30 -7.96 -18.15
C GLN A 427 -11.32 -8.02 -17.00
N ASN A 428 -12.05 -9.12 -16.84
CA ASN A 428 -12.98 -9.30 -15.73
C ASN A 428 -12.26 -9.43 -14.40
N ALA A 429 -11.16 -10.19 -14.34
CA ALA A 429 -10.32 -10.30 -13.15
C ALA A 429 -9.77 -8.92 -12.73
N GLN A 430 -9.28 -8.13 -13.69
CA GLN A 430 -8.81 -6.76 -13.45
C GLN A 430 -9.94 -5.83 -13.00
N SER A 431 -11.12 -5.93 -13.61
CA SER A 431 -12.29 -5.14 -13.20
C SER A 431 -12.85 -5.55 -11.83
N CYS A 432 -12.64 -6.80 -11.41
CA CYS A 432 -12.97 -7.25 -10.07
C CYS A 432 -12.07 -6.58 -9.03
N ALA A 433 -10.77 -6.44 -9.33
CA ALA A 433 -9.81 -5.78 -8.45
C ALA A 433 -10.18 -4.33 -8.13
N SER A 434 -9.67 -3.85 -7.00
CA SER A 434 -9.64 -2.42 -6.67
C SER A 434 -8.51 -1.72 -7.43
N PRO A 435 -8.59 -0.38 -7.62
CA PRO A 435 -7.57 0.37 -8.37
C PRO A 435 -6.14 0.09 -7.89
N GLY A 436 -5.26 -0.27 -8.82
CA GLY A 436 -3.85 -0.57 -8.53
C GLY A 436 -3.57 -1.94 -7.89
N LEU A 437 -4.61 -2.74 -7.59
CA LEU A 437 -4.51 -4.02 -6.89
C LEU A 437 -4.78 -5.23 -7.79
N PHE A 438 -4.44 -5.13 -9.07
CA PHE A 438 -4.40 -6.26 -10.01
C PHE A 438 -2.95 -6.63 -10.29
N TYR A 439 -2.64 -7.92 -10.27
CA TYR A 439 -1.35 -8.46 -10.67
C TYR A 439 -1.57 -9.69 -11.55
N ASP A 440 -0.95 -9.67 -12.73
CA ASP A 440 -1.00 -10.76 -13.70
C ASP A 440 0.26 -11.63 -13.57
N VAL A 441 0.09 -12.94 -13.44
CA VAL A 441 1.16 -13.93 -13.37
C VAL A 441 1.08 -14.84 -14.58
N GLN A 442 2.03 -14.63 -15.49
CA GLN A 442 2.18 -15.44 -16.69
C GLN A 442 2.60 -16.87 -16.35
N SER A 443 2.43 -17.79 -17.31
CA SER A 443 2.91 -19.17 -17.19
C SER A 443 4.39 -19.24 -16.79
N GLY A 444 4.71 -20.01 -15.75
CA GLY A 444 6.07 -20.09 -15.20
C GLY A 444 6.53 -18.86 -14.40
N GLY A 445 5.66 -17.88 -14.18
CA GLY A 445 5.91 -16.71 -13.35
C GLY A 445 6.00 -17.05 -11.85
N ASP A 446 6.71 -16.21 -11.11
CA ASP A 446 6.89 -16.37 -9.66
C ASP A 446 5.68 -15.86 -8.89
N ILE A 447 4.77 -16.78 -8.54
CA ILE A 447 3.56 -16.51 -7.74
C ILE A 447 3.93 -15.93 -6.36
N THR A 448 5.04 -16.36 -5.76
CA THR A 448 5.47 -15.87 -4.43
C THR A 448 5.89 -14.40 -4.51
N ALA A 449 6.72 -14.06 -5.49
CA ALA A 449 7.14 -12.67 -5.73
C ALA A 449 5.95 -11.77 -6.10
N ALA A 450 5.04 -12.26 -6.94
CA ALA A 450 3.85 -11.53 -7.36
C ALA A 450 2.89 -11.26 -6.19
N LEU A 451 2.60 -12.27 -5.37
CA LEU A 451 1.73 -12.12 -4.20
C LEU A 451 2.33 -11.18 -3.16
N LYS A 452 3.66 -11.25 -2.95
CA LYS A 452 4.40 -10.30 -2.11
C LYS A 452 4.32 -8.87 -2.65
N ALA A 453 4.53 -8.68 -3.95
CA ALA A 453 4.45 -7.35 -4.57
C ALA A 453 3.04 -6.76 -4.45
N LEU A 454 2.01 -7.58 -4.66
CA LEU A 454 0.62 -7.17 -4.49
C LEU A 454 0.31 -6.80 -3.03
N PHE A 455 0.78 -7.58 -2.05
CA PHE A 455 0.71 -7.24 -0.63
C PHE A 455 1.35 -5.89 -0.31
N LEU A 456 2.57 -5.65 -0.80
CA LEU A 456 3.24 -4.37 -0.58
C LEU A 456 2.45 -3.19 -1.16
N LYS A 457 1.80 -3.35 -2.32
CA LYS A 457 0.88 -2.33 -2.86
C LYS A 457 -0.34 -2.10 -1.97
N VAL A 458 -0.87 -3.13 -1.32
CA VAL A 458 -2.02 -3.01 -0.42
C VAL A 458 -1.68 -2.23 0.85
N VAL A 459 -0.50 -2.47 1.42
CA VAL A 459 -0.09 -1.89 2.72
C VAL A 459 0.60 -0.53 2.59
N GLN A 460 1.10 -0.17 1.41
CA GLN A 460 1.68 1.15 1.15
C GLN A 460 0.59 2.20 0.93
N THR A 461 0.15 2.87 2.00
CA THR A 461 -0.50 4.20 1.92
C THR A 461 0.58 5.28 2.05
N ALA A 462 0.87 5.99 0.96
CA ALA A 462 2.00 6.92 0.87
C ALA A 462 1.91 8.10 1.86
N PRO A 463 2.99 8.45 2.60
CA PRO A 463 3.11 9.75 3.24
C PRO A 463 3.37 10.85 2.19
N HIS A 464 2.65 11.97 2.29
CA HIS A 464 2.91 13.19 1.51
C HIS A 464 3.43 14.29 2.44
N LEU A 465 4.52 14.94 2.02
CA LEU A 465 4.98 16.23 2.56
C LEU A 465 4.35 17.34 1.74
N THR A 466 3.69 18.29 2.41
CA THR A 466 3.36 19.60 1.83
C THR A 466 4.09 20.66 2.64
N ASN A 467 5.01 21.38 2.00
CA ASN A 467 5.64 22.58 2.54
C ASN A 467 4.72 23.79 2.39
#